data_AF-A0A1F4UB88-F1
#
_entry.id   AF-A0A1F4UB88-F1
#
_cell.length_a   1.000
_cell.length_b   1.000
_cell.length_c   1.000
_cell.angle_alpha   90.00
_cell.angle_beta   90.00
_cell.angle_gamma   90.00
#
_symmetry.space_group_name_H-M   'P 1'
#
loop_
_entity.id
_entity.type
_entity.pdbx_description
1 polymer ?
#
loop_
_entity_poly.entity_id
_entity_poly.type
_entity_poly.pdbx_seq_one_letter_code
_entity_poly.pdbx_strand_id
1 'polypeptide(L)'
;MASASYRAFRARSTEATLLLTAAFIIMIGILPIGDRISRHLPAFAQWIMDLPLVVGQRGIGLGIALGALATELKIILGIERSWLGGGE
;
A
#
# COMPACT_ATOMS: atom_id res chain seq x y z
N MET A 1 19.13 -19.32 -13.04
CA MET A 1 18.02 -18.35 -13.18
C MET A 1 16.77 -18.79 -12.39
N ALA A 2 16.38 -20.07 -12.39
CA ALA A 2 15.20 -20.56 -11.66
C ALA A 2 15.18 -20.31 -10.13
N SER A 3 16.32 -20.47 -9.43
CA SER A 3 16.39 -20.32 -7.96
C SER A 3 16.42 -18.86 -7.47
N ALA A 4 16.94 -17.94 -8.30
CA ALA A 4 16.94 -16.50 -8.02
C ALA A 4 15.53 -15.90 -8.20
N SER A 5 14.81 -16.32 -9.24
CA SER A 5 13.43 -15.95 -9.47
C SER A 5 12.52 -16.47 -8.34
N TYR A 6 12.68 -17.71 -7.88
CA TYR A 6 11.86 -18.27 -6.79
C TYR A 6 12.01 -17.53 -5.46
N ARG A 7 13.22 -17.03 -5.13
CA ARG A 7 13.45 -16.21 -3.92
C ARG A 7 12.97 -14.77 -4.08
N ALA A 8 13.02 -14.20 -5.28
CA ALA A 8 12.55 -12.85 -5.57
C ALA A 8 11.01 -12.74 -5.63
N PHE A 9 10.33 -13.80 -6.07
CA PHE A 9 8.87 -13.87 -6.15
C PHE A 9 8.19 -14.47 -4.92
N ARG A 10 8.93 -14.77 -3.84
CA ARG A 10 8.32 -15.27 -2.60
C ARG A 10 7.52 -14.14 -1.94
N ALA A 11 6.22 -14.09 -2.26
CA ALA A 11 5.24 -13.33 -1.50
C ALA A 11 5.35 -13.77 -0.04
N ARG A 12 5.93 -12.89 0.79
CA ARG A 12 6.41 -13.23 2.13
C ARG A 12 5.27 -13.37 3.13
N SER A 13 4.06 -12.95 2.74
CA SER A 13 2.85 -12.98 3.55
C SER A 13 1.59 -13.16 2.69
N THR A 14 0.48 -13.51 3.32
CA THR A 14 -0.82 -13.66 2.66
C THR A 14 -1.24 -12.33 2.02
N GLU A 15 -0.98 -11.21 2.69
CA GLU A 15 -1.23 -9.86 2.19
C GLU A 15 -0.40 -9.56 0.94
N ALA A 16 0.89 -9.92 0.95
CA ALA A 16 1.75 -9.73 -0.21
C ALA A 16 1.27 -10.55 -1.43
N THR A 17 0.74 -11.75 -1.22
CA THR A 17 0.16 -12.58 -2.29
C THR A 17 -1.11 -11.97 -2.86
N LEU A 18 -1.98 -11.45 -2.00
CA LEU A 18 -3.21 -10.77 -2.41
C LEU A 18 -2.91 -9.50 -3.22
N LEU A 19 -1.94 -8.69 -2.76
CA LEU A 19 -1.50 -7.49 -3.47
C LEU A 19 -0.84 -7.83 -4.81
N LEU A 20 0.00 -8.88 -4.86
CA LEU A 20 0.63 -9.35 -6.09
C LEU A 20 -0.42 -9.80 -7.11
N THR A 21 -1.42 -10.55 -6.67
CA THR A 21 -2.51 -11.05 -7.52
C THR A 21 -3.36 -9.89 -8.05
N ALA A 22 -3.72 -8.93 -7.18
CA ALA A 22 -4.45 -7.74 -7.57
C ALA A 22 -3.66 -6.91 -8.61
N ALA A 23 -2.37 -6.68 -8.36
CA ALA A 23 -1.49 -5.96 -9.29
C ALA A 23 -1.37 -6.67 -10.64
N PHE A 24 -1.30 -8.01 -10.65
CA PHE A 24 -1.25 -8.79 -11.88
C PHE A 24 -2.53 -8.60 -12.73
N ILE A 25 -3.71 -8.64 -12.11
CA ILE A 25 -4.99 -8.40 -12.80
C ILE A 25 -5.02 -6.98 -13.41
N ILE A 26 -4.61 -5.98 -12.64
CA ILE A 26 -4.60 -4.58 -13.10
C ILE A 26 -3.61 -4.39 -14.25
N MET A 27 -2.43 -5.02 -14.17
CA MET A 27 -1.42 -4.94 -15.23
C MET A 27 -1.94 -5.50 -16.55
N ILE A 28 -2.73 -6.58 -16.54
CA ILE A 28 -3.39 -7.10 -17.75
C ILE A 28 -4.42 -6.10 -18.29
N GLY A 29 -5.18 -5.42 -17.43
CA GLY A 29 -6.20 -4.47 -17.83
C GLY A 29 -5.67 -3.16 -18.42
N ILE A 30 -4.46 -2.74 -18.04
CA ILE A 30 -3.84 -1.49 -18.52
C ILE A 30 -3.07 -1.70 -19.83
N LEU A 31 -2.67 -2.94 -20.14
CA LEU A 31 -2.00 -3.22 -21.42
C LEU A 31 -2.95 -2.96 -22.60
N PRO A 32 -2.45 -2.39 -23.73
CA PRO A 32 -3.25 -2.16 -24.93
C PRO A 32 -3.76 -3.47 -25.59
N ILE A 33 -3.26 -4.63 -25.15
CA ILE A 33 -3.77 -5.96 -25.50
C ILE A 33 -5.06 -6.28 -24.74
N GLY A 34 -5.30 -5.68 -23.57
CA GLY A 34 -6.49 -5.87 -22.75
C GLY A 34 -7.78 -5.49 -23.49
N ASP A 35 -7.76 -4.42 -24.29
CA ASP A 35 -8.89 -3.99 -25.11
C ASP A 35 -9.26 -5.03 -26.20
N ARG A 36 -8.28 -5.80 -26.70
CA ARG A 36 -8.53 -6.89 -27.65
C ARG A 36 -9.11 -8.15 -27.00
N ILE A 37 -8.87 -8.37 -25.71
CA ILE A 37 -9.36 -9.55 -24.98
C ILE A 37 -10.77 -9.31 -24.44
N SER A 38 -11.02 -8.16 -23.82
CA SER A 38 -12.33 -7.81 -23.30
C SER A 38 -12.43 -6.31 -23.05
N ARG A 39 -13.45 -5.66 -23.62
CA ARG A 39 -13.71 -4.23 -23.47
C ARG A 39 -14.02 -3.80 -22.03
N HIS A 40 -14.42 -4.73 -21.16
CA HIS A 40 -14.77 -4.46 -19.76
C HIS A 40 -13.57 -4.52 -18.80
N LEU A 41 -12.49 -5.21 -19.20
CA LEU A 41 -11.34 -5.45 -18.34
C LEU A 41 -10.49 -4.18 -18.10
N PRO A 42 -10.25 -3.33 -19.13
CA PRO A 42 -9.63 -2.03 -18.92
C PRO A 42 -10.47 -1.08 -18.05
N ALA A 43 -11.79 -1.06 -18.24
CA ALA A 43 -12.69 -0.22 -17.45
C ALA A 43 -12.67 -0.60 -15.96
N PHE A 44 -12.64 -1.90 -15.66
CA PHE A 44 -12.52 -2.39 -14.29
C PHE A 44 -11.16 -2.04 -13.66
N ALA A 45 -10.07 -2.19 -14.40
CA ALA A 45 -8.73 -1.82 -13.94
C ALA A 45 -8.61 -0.31 -13.65
N GLN A 46 -9.20 0.54 -14.51
CA GLN A 46 -9.27 1.98 -14.27
C GLN A 46 -10.12 2.33 -13.05
N TRP A 47 -11.29 1.70 -12.89
CA TRP A 47 -12.13 1.92 -11.71
C TRP A 47 -11.39 1.62 -10.40
N ILE A 48 -10.59 0.55 -10.33
CA ILE A 48 -9.75 0.24 -9.15
C ILE A 48 -8.71 1.33 -8.88
N MET A 49 -8.07 1.83 -9.94
CA MET A 49 -7.02 2.84 -9.85
C MET A 49 -7.58 4.22 -9.46
N ASP A 50 -8.75 4.60 -9.98
CA ASP A 50 -9.30 5.95 -9.80
C ASP A 50 -10.01 6.13 -8.45
N LEU A 51 -10.67 5.07 -7.97
CA LEU A 51 -11.49 5.13 -6.76
C LEU A 51 -10.77 4.47 -5.57
N PRO A 52 -10.79 3.14 -5.38
CA PRO A 52 -10.23 2.49 -4.18
C PRO A 52 -8.80 2.89 -3.85
N LEU A 53 -7.92 2.94 -4.86
CA LEU A 53 -6.51 3.26 -4.65
C LEU A 53 -6.34 4.68 -4.10
N VAL A 54 -6.99 5.66 -4.73
CA VAL A 54 -6.85 7.09 -4.37
C VAL A 54 -7.46 7.39 -3.00
N VAL A 55 -8.67 6.89 -2.69
CA VAL A 55 -9.25 7.10 -1.35
C VAL A 55 -8.48 6.36 -0.27
N GLY A 56 -7.98 5.15 -0.55
CA GLY A 56 -7.15 4.39 0.40
C GLY A 56 -5.87 5.13 0.75
N GLN A 57 -5.13 5.62 -0.25
CA GLN A 57 -3.90 6.37 -0.04
C GLN A 57 -4.15 7.67 0.75
N ARG A 58 -5.21 8.40 0.43
CA ARG A 58 -5.59 9.63 1.15
C ARG A 58 -5.98 9.35 2.60
N GLY A 59 -6.78 8.30 2.85
CA GLY A 59 -7.19 7.90 4.19
C GLY A 59 -6.01 7.48 5.07
N ILE A 60 -5.10 6.67 4.53
CA ILE A 60 -3.87 6.27 5.22
C ILE A 60 -3.01 7.50 5.54
N GLY A 61 -2.84 8.42 4.58
CA GLY A 61 -2.09 9.66 4.78
C GLY A 61 -2.66 10.52 5.91
N LEU A 62 -3.98 10.67 5.97
CA LEU A 62 -4.66 11.39 7.07
C LEU A 62 -4.43 10.70 8.42
N GLY A 63 -4.54 9.37 8.47
CA GLY A 63 -4.29 8.60 9.69
C GLY A 63 -2.86 8.76 10.21
N ILE A 64 -1.87 8.68 9.31
CA ILE A 64 -0.45 8.90 9.64
C ILE A 64 -0.23 10.31 10.17
N ALA A 65 -0.78 11.33 9.50
CA ALA A 65 -0.62 12.72 9.92
C ALA A 65 -1.20 12.98 11.32
N LEU A 66 -2.40 12.48 11.60
CA LEU A 66 -3.02 12.59 12.92
C LEU A 66 -2.25 11.83 13.99
N GLY A 67 -1.75 10.62 13.68
CA GLY A 67 -0.92 9.84 14.60
C GLY A 67 0.41 10.52 14.94
N ALA A 68 1.05 11.13 13.94
CA ALA A 68 2.27 11.92 14.12
C ALA A 68 2.00 13.13 15.03
N LEU A 69 0.93 13.91 14.74
CA LEU A 69 0.54 15.06 15.58
C LEU A 69 0.22 14.66 17.03
N ALA A 70 -0.44 13.52 17.23
CA ALA A 70 -0.71 13.02 18.58
C ALA A 70 0.58 12.64 19.33
N THR A 71 1.55 12.08 18.62
CA THR A 71 2.86 11.72 19.19
C THR A 71 3.65 12.98 19.55
N GLU A 72 3.69 13.98 18.66
CA GLU A 72 4.33 15.26 18.91
C GLU A 72 3.67 16.01 20.09
N LEU A 73 2.34 15.99 20.19
CA LEU A 73 1.64 16.61 21.32
C LEU A 73 1.99 15.95 22.65
N LYS A 74 2.09 14.61 22.68
CA LYS A 74 2.51 13.87 23.89
C LYS A 74 3.93 14.23 24.33
N ILE A 75 4.82 14.49 23.37
CA ILE A 75 6.19 14.96 23.62
C ILE A 75 6.17 16.38 24.21
N ILE A 76 5.45 17.31 23.58
CA ILE A 76 5.36 18.72 24.04
C ILE A 76 4.76 18.83 25.45
N LEU A 77 3.72 18.05 25.72
CA LEU A 77 3.07 18.01 27.04
C LEU A 77 3.90 17.29 28.11
N GLY A 78 5.07 16.74 27.76
CA GLY A 78 5.95 16.03 28.69
C GLY A 78 5.39 14.70 29.22
N ILE A 79 4.34 14.18 28.56
CA ILE A 79 3.73 12.89 28.89
C ILE A 79 4.68 11.76 28.46
N GLU A 80 5.32 11.89 27.30
CA GLU A 80 6.38 10.99 26.84
C GLU A 80 7.77 11.50 27.26
N ARG A 81 8.22 11.06 28.45
CA ARG A 81 9.56 11.37 28.99
C ARG A 81 10.70 10.58 28.33
N SER A 82 10.38 9.68 27.40
CA SER A 82 11.35 8.82 26.71
C SER A 82 12.46 9.59 25.97
N TRP A 83 12.21 10.85 25.60
CA TRP A 83 13.20 11.71 24.92
C TRP A 83 14.16 12.45 25.87
N LEU A 84 13.89 12.47 27.18
CA LEU A 84 14.69 13.21 28.16
C LEU A 84 15.82 12.39 28.79
N GLY A 85 16.00 11.12 28.40
CA GLY A 85 17.08 10.29 28.95
C GLY A 85 16.95 10.13 30.46
N GLY A 86 15.90 9.45 30.93
CA GLY A 86 15.85 8.94 32.30
C GLY A 86 16.83 7.77 32.41
N GLY A 87 18.07 8.05 32.80
CA GLY A 87 18.93 7.06 33.42
C GLY A 87 18.42 6.81 34.83
N GLU A 88 18.17 5.54 35.14
CA GLU A 88 17.64 4.99 36.42
C GLU A 88 16.17 5.34 36.76
#